data_AF-A0A0M4CFW4-F1
#
_entry.id   AF-A0A0M4CFW4-F1
#
_cell.length_a   1.000
_cell.length_b   1.000
_cell.length_c   1.000
_cell.angle_alpha   90.00
_cell.angle_beta   90.00
_cell.angle_gamma   90.00
#
_symmetry.space_group_name_H-M   'P 1'
#
loop_
_entity.id
_entity.type
_entity.pdbx_description
1 polymer ?
#
loop_
_entity_poly.entity_id
_entity_poly.type
_entity_poly.pdbx_seq_one_letter_code
_entity_poly.pdbx_strand_id
1 'polypeptide(L)'
;MWPLKKTVMKPGEPTIDYDRFGNEIIRPGVPVEVNVVGWEVTRSTEGDPDSILRTVDELQIFAPPGTFAASDVVTLPDGGEWNIEGNPIDSTNGPWWNPGLVIFRAKKVDG
;
A
#
# COMPACT_ATOMS: atom_id res chain seq x y z
N MET A 1 10.44 0.50 20.12
CA MET A 1 9.92 1.26 18.96
C MET A 1 10.90 1.05 17.82
N TRP A 2 10.44 0.57 16.66
CA TRP A 2 11.29 0.31 15.51
C TRP A 2 11.66 1.63 14.81
N PRO A 3 12.89 1.79 14.29
CA PRO A 3 13.24 3.01 13.58
C PRO A 3 12.59 3.01 12.19
N LEU A 4 11.64 3.93 11.96
CA LEU A 4 11.04 4.15 10.64
C LEU A 4 12.04 4.95 9.79
N LYS A 5 12.85 4.26 8.99
CA LYS A 5 13.93 4.88 8.18
C LYS A 5 13.69 4.83 6.67
N LYS A 6 12.62 4.16 6.25
CA LYS A 6 12.25 4.02 4.84
C LYS A 6 10.99 4.81 4.58
N THR A 7 10.86 5.35 3.38
CA THR A 7 9.72 6.16 2.98
C THR A 7 8.97 5.50 1.83
N VAL A 8 7.66 5.69 1.83
CA VAL A 8 6.72 5.29 0.78
C VAL A 8 5.73 6.43 0.61
N MET A 9 5.31 6.72 -0.61
CA MET A 9 4.23 7.68 -0.86
C MET A 9 2.89 6.96 -0.79
N LYS A 10 1.88 7.57 -0.18
CA LYS A 10 0.49 7.10 -0.23
C LYS A 10 -0.45 8.20 -0.73
N PRO A 11 -1.69 7.88 -1.15
CA PRO A 11 -2.67 8.89 -1.49
C PRO A 11 -2.93 9.80 -0.29
N GLY A 12 -3.02 11.11 -0.55
CA GLY A 12 -3.50 12.05 0.45
C GLY A 12 -5.00 11.88 0.69
N GLU A 13 -5.50 12.49 1.77
CA GLU A 13 -6.93 12.53 2.02
C GLU A 13 -7.65 13.30 0.88
N PRO A 14 -8.70 12.73 0.29
CA PRO A 14 -9.47 13.42 -0.74
C PRO A 14 -10.14 14.65 -0.14
N THR A 15 -10.27 15.70 -0.95
CA THR A 15 -10.93 16.95 -0.54
C THR A 15 -12.23 17.11 -1.29
N ILE A 16 -13.25 17.62 -0.59
CA ILE A 16 -14.51 18.03 -1.21
C ILE A 16 -14.30 19.45 -1.75
N ASP A 17 -14.59 19.63 -3.04
CA ASP A 17 -14.64 20.92 -3.68
C ASP A 17 -15.98 21.09 -4.41
N TYR A 18 -16.26 22.29 -4.91
CA TYR A 18 -17.49 22.60 -5.62
C TYR A 18 -17.19 23.02 -7.05
N ASP A 19 -17.91 22.45 -8.02
CA ASP A 19 -17.83 22.90 -9.40
C ASP A 19 -18.50 24.28 -9.57
N ARG A 20 -18.39 24.85 -10.77
CA ARG A 20 -19.00 26.16 -11.11
C ARG A 20 -20.53 26.21 -11.01
N PHE A 21 -21.18 25.06 -10.85
CA PHE A 21 -22.63 24.90 -10.72
C PHE A 21 -23.05 24.57 -9.27
N GLY A 22 -22.09 24.49 -8.34
CA GLY A 22 -22.34 24.17 -6.93
C GLY A 22 -22.48 22.68 -6.65
N ASN A 23 -22.12 21.80 -7.59
CA ASN A 23 -22.09 20.35 -7.34
C ASN A 23 -20.81 19.98 -6.59
N GLU A 24 -20.93 19.07 -5.63
CA GLU A 24 -19.78 18.47 -4.94
C GLU A 24 -18.96 17.62 -5.92
N ILE A 25 -17.64 17.88 -5.94
CA ILE A 25 -16.65 17.09 -6.65
C ILE A 25 -15.59 16.61 -5.65
N ILE A 26 -15.22 15.33 -5.76
CA ILE A 26 -14.15 14.75 -4.95
C ILE A 26 -12.83 14.99 -5.70
N ARG A 27 -11.93 15.76 -5.10
CA ARG A 27 -10.57 15.92 -5.61
C ARG A 27 -9.64 14.88 -4.95
N PRO A 28 -8.78 14.20 -5.74
CA PRO A 28 -7.74 13.37 -5.18
C PRO A 28 -6.87 14.17 -4.21
N GLY A 29 -6.53 13.56 -3.06
CA GLY A 29 -5.61 14.17 -2.12
C GLY A 29 -4.19 14.24 -2.67
N VAL A 30 -3.43 15.24 -2.26
CA VAL A 30 -2.01 15.35 -2.62
C VAL A 30 -1.26 14.18 -1.98
N PRO A 31 -0.47 13.40 -2.74
CA PRO A 31 0.29 12.29 -2.18
C PRO A 31 1.17 12.73 -1.01
N VAL A 32 1.17 11.94 0.05
CA VAL A 32 1.93 12.20 1.27
C VAL A 32 3.00 11.15 1.49
N GLU A 33 4.17 11.59 1.93
CA GLU A 33 5.25 10.68 2.32
C GLU A 33 4.97 10.11 3.72
N VAL A 34 5.07 8.79 3.85
CA VAL A 34 4.95 8.09 5.14
C VAL A 34 6.20 7.29 5.45
N ASN A 35 6.61 7.33 6.72
CA ASN A 35 7.74 6.56 7.22
C ASN A 35 7.29 5.13 7.57
N VAL A 36 8.01 4.14 7.05
CA VAL A 36 7.83 2.72 7.29
C VAL A 36 9.11 2.09 7.84
N VAL A 37 9.01 0.91 8.44
CA VAL A 37 10.19 0.19 8.93
C VAL A 37 11.02 -0.34 7.77
N GLY A 38 10.33 -0.86 6.76
CA GLY A 38 10.92 -1.37 5.53
C GLY A 38 9.86 -1.98 4.64
N TRP A 39 10.31 -2.50 3.51
CA TRP A 39 9.48 -3.21 2.56
C TRP A 39 10.32 -4.24 1.80
N GLU A 40 9.66 -5.26 1.25
CA GLU A 40 10.24 -6.34 0.48
C GLU A 40 9.41 -6.57 -0.78
N VAL A 41 10.06 -6.65 -1.94
CA VAL A 41 9.43 -7.01 -3.21
C VAL A 41 9.72 -8.48 -3.50
N THR A 42 8.66 -9.26 -3.66
CA THR A 42 8.71 -10.67 -4.05
C THR A 42 8.07 -10.80 -5.42
N ARG A 43 8.88 -11.13 -6.43
CA ARG A 43 8.39 -11.40 -7.78
C ARG A 43 7.81 -12.81 -7.87
N SER A 44 6.54 -12.94 -8.20
CA SER A 44 5.95 -14.24 -8.57
C SER A 44 5.53 -14.23 -10.04
N THR A 45 5.96 -15.25 -10.77
CA THR A 45 5.49 -15.50 -12.14
C THR A 45 4.46 -16.61 -12.06
N GLU A 46 3.18 -16.25 -12.13
CA GLU A 46 2.10 -17.22 -12.15
C GLU A 46 1.60 -17.34 -13.59
N GLY A 47 1.92 -18.47 -14.23
CA GLY A 47 1.47 -18.80 -15.58
C GLY A 47 0.71 -20.12 -15.56
N ASP A 48 -0.60 -20.06 -15.76
CA ASP A 48 -1.39 -21.23 -16.18
C ASP A 48 -1.07 -21.52 -17.65
N PRO A 49 -1.02 -22.80 -18.09
CA PRO A 49 -0.66 -23.15 -19.47
C PRO A 49 -1.67 -22.69 -20.53
N ASP A 50 -2.87 -22.24 -20.14
CA ASP A 50 -3.96 -21.82 -21.04
C ASP A 50 -4.35 -20.34 -20.91
N SER A 51 -3.63 -19.55 -20.10
CA SER A 51 -4.00 -18.15 -19.83
C SER A 51 -2.82 -17.19 -19.99
N ILE A 52 -3.14 -15.95 -20.38
CA ILE A 52 -2.20 -14.85 -20.63
C ILE A 52 -1.16 -14.78 -19.51
N LEU A 53 0.14 -14.79 -19.86
CA LEU A 53 1.24 -14.61 -18.92
C LEU A 53 1.09 -13.26 -18.21
N ARG A 54 0.67 -13.27 -16.95
CA ARG A 54 0.64 -12.07 -16.10
C ARG A 54 1.79 -12.17 -15.12
N THR A 55 2.66 -11.18 -15.11
CA THR A 55 3.65 -11.06 -14.04
C THR A 55 2.96 -10.33 -12.90
N VAL A 56 2.80 -11.02 -11.78
CA VAL A 56 2.22 -10.44 -10.58
C VAL A 56 3.36 -10.24 -9.59
N ASP A 57 3.86 -9.02 -9.51
CA ASP A 57 4.84 -8.73 -8.47
C ASP A 57 4.08 -8.46 -7.16
N GLU A 58 4.56 -9.04 -6.05
CA GLU A 58 4.04 -8.80 -4.70
C GLU A 58 4.99 -7.90 -3.91
N LEU A 59 4.42 -7.04 -3.08
CA LEU A 59 5.12 -6.13 -2.18
C LEU A 59 4.60 -6.34 -0.76
N GLN A 60 5.51 -6.46 0.20
CA GLN A 60 5.19 -6.48 1.63
C GLN A 60 5.77 -5.23 2.29
N ILE A 61 4.94 -4.48 3.03
CA ILE A 61 5.33 -3.25 3.72
C ILE A 61 5.13 -3.43 5.22
N PHE A 62 6.19 -3.16 6.00
CA PHE A 62 6.18 -3.25 7.46
C PHE A 62 5.93 -1.86 8.06
N ALA A 63 4.73 -1.62 8.57
CA ALA A 63 4.32 -0.30 9.07
C ALA A 63 3.38 -0.41 10.28
N PRO A 64 3.22 0.67 11.06
CA PRO A 64 2.19 0.72 12.11
C PRO A 64 0.79 0.43 11.55
N PRO A 65 -0.12 -0.14 12.36
CA PRO A 65 -1.50 -0.33 11.95
C PRO A 65 -2.16 1.02 11.57
N GLY A 66 -3.05 1.00 10.57
CA GLY A 66 -3.73 2.21 10.07
C GLY A 66 -2.88 3.12 9.18
N THR A 67 -1.64 2.75 8.84
CA THR A 67 -0.80 3.55 7.94
C THR A 67 -1.40 3.67 6.54
N PHE A 68 -1.93 2.57 6.01
CA PHE A 68 -2.54 2.46 4.68
C PHE A 68 -3.96 1.92 4.77
N ALA A 69 -4.82 2.32 3.83
CA ALA A 69 -6.14 1.75 3.60
C ALA A 69 -6.08 0.68 2.49
N ALA A 70 -7.08 -0.21 2.48
CA ALA A 70 -7.25 -1.14 1.36
C ALA A 70 -7.53 -0.35 0.08
N SER A 71 -6.92 -0.76 -1.04
CA SER A 71 -6.97 -0.06 -2.34
C SER A 71 -6.15 1.23 -2.43
N ASP A 72 -5.38 1.60 -1.39
CA ASP A 72 -4.39 2.67 -1.55
C ASP A 72 -3.39 2.30 -2.64
N VAL A 73 -3.09 3.26 -3.52
CA VAL A 73 -1.97 3.15 -4.47
C VAL A 73 -0.75 3.77 -3.84
N VAL A 74 0.24 2.95 -3.52
CA VAL A 74 1.49 3.39 -2.91
C VAL A 74 2.60 3.48 -3.95
N THR A 75 3.44 4.50 -3.84
CA THR A 75 4.61 4.68 -4.72
C THR A 75 5.88 4.46 -3.93
N LEU A 76 6.72 3.53 -4.41
CA LEU A 76 8.05 3.30 -3.86
C LEU A 76 9.05 4.38 -4.33
N PRO A 77 10.21 4.54 -3.69
CA PRO A 77 11.21 5.54 -4.08
C PRO A 77 11.78 5.39 -5.50
N ASP A 78 11.62 4.23 -6.12
CA ASP A 78 11.99 3.97 -7.51
C ASP A 78 10.91 4.45 -8.52
N GLY A 79 9.78 4.95 -8.03
CA GLY A 79 8.64 5.39 -8.83
C GLY A 79 7.65 4.29 -9.17
N GLY A 80 7.85 3.04 -8.70
CA GLY A 80 6.92 1.95 -8.93
C GLY A 80 5.63 2.13 -8.12
N GLU A 81 4.48 1.99 -8.79
CA GLU A 81 3.15 2.04 -8.17
C GLU A 81 2.64 0.63 -7.83
N TRP A 82 2.07 0.49 -6.64
CA TRP A 82 1.59 -0.78 -6.09
C TRP A 82 0.23 -0.58 -5.43
N ASN A 83 -0.70 -1.51 -5.64
CA ASN A 83 -2.04 -1.44 -5.05
C ASN A 83 -2.08 -2.25 -3.76
N ILE A 84 -2.42 -1.63 -2.63
CA ILE A 84 -2.59 -2.31 -1.35
C ILE A 84 -3.79 -3.26 -1.43
N GLU A 85 -3.56 -4.53 -1.10
CA GLU A 85 -4.56 -5.59 -1.17
C GLU A 85 -4.99 -6.07 0.22
N GLY A 86 -6.31 -6.23 0.36
CA GLY A 86 -6.91 -6.87 1.52
C GLY A 86 -6.63 -6.17 2.84
N ASN A 87 -6.66 -6.95 3.92
CA ASN A 87 -6.41 -6.47 5.27
C ASN A 87 -4.93 -6.69 5.66
N PRO A 88 -4.36 -5.81 6.49
CA PRO A 88 -3.02 -6.00 7.02
C PRO A 88 -2.93 -7.28 7.87
N ILE A 89 -1.79 -7.95 7.80
CA ILE A 89 -1.50 -9.12 8.63
C ILE A 89 -1.03 -8.64 9.99
N ASP A 90 -1.86 -8.86 11.00
CA ASP A 90 -1.56 -8.57 12.39
C ASP A 90 -1.00 -9.80 13.11
N SER A 91 0.19 -9.64 13.70
CA SER A 91 0.89 -10.68 14.45
C SER A 91 0.73 -10.55 15.96
N THR A 92 -0.20 -9.72 16.46
CA THR A 92 -0.41 -9.42 17.90
C THR A 92 -1.21 -10.50 18.64
N ASN A 93 -1.23 -11.74 18.15
CA ASN A 93 -2.05 -12.83 18.70
C ASN A 93 -1.38 -13.59 19.87
N GLY A 94 -0.23 -13.12 20.37
CA GLY A 94 0.47 -13.74 21.48
C GLY A 94 0.09 -13.15 22.85
N PRO A 95 0.16 -13.91 23.95
CA PRO A 95 -0.24 -13.42 25.28
C PRO A 95 0.64 -12.29 25.85
N TRP A 96 1.83 -12.08 25.30
CA TRP A 96 2.80 -11.06 25.74
C TRP A 96 3.58 -10.45 24.58
N TRP A 97 3.23 -10.78 23.33
CA TRP A 97 3.89 -10.33 22.13
C TRP A 97 3.05 -9.25 21.45
N ASN A 98 3.62 -8.05 21.32
CA ASN A 98 3.06 -6.98 20.52
C ASN A 98 4.19 -6.29 19.74
N PRO A 99 4.33 -6.56 18.43
CA PRO A 99 5.40 -5.99 17.62
C PRO A 99 5.19 -4.52 17.31
N GLY A 100 3.97 -3.99 17.47
CA GLY A 100 3.59 -2.62 17.10
C GLY A 100 3.61 -2.35 15.59
N LEU A 101 3.69 -3.40 14.77
CA LEU A 101 3.74 -3.35 13.31
C LEU A 101 2.80 -4.40 12.74
N VAL A 102 2.28 -4.11 11.55
CA VAL A 102 1.54 -5.04 10.71
C VAL A 102 2.18 -5.12 9.32
N ILE A 103 1.85 -6.18 8.57
CA ILE A 103 2.32 -6.35 7.20
C ILE A 103 1.20 -5.98 6.25
N PHE A 104 1.40 -4.94 5.45
CA PHE A 104 0.52 -4.62 4.32
C PHE A 104 1.02 -5.34 3.08
N ARG A 105 0.12 -6.00 2.34
CA ARG A 105 0.43 -6.59 1.04
C ARG A 105 0.00 -5.64 -0.06
N ALA A 106 0.79 -5.52 -1.10
CA ALA A 106 0.43 -4.80 -2.30
C ALA A 106 0.83 -5.59 -3.54
N LYS A 107 0.18 -5.31 -4.67
CA LYS A 107 0.52 -5.94 -5.95
C LYS A 107 0.69 -4.94 -7.06
N LYS A 108 1.56 -5.29 -7.99
CA LYS A 108 1.69 -4.65 -9.29
C LYS A 108 1.36 -5.69 -10.35
N VAL A 109 0.37 -5.37 -11.19
CA VAL A 109 -0.02 -6.23 -12.32
C VAL A 109 0.53 -5.58 -13.58
N ASP A 110 1.61 -6.14 -14.11
CA ASP A 110 2.11 -5.81 -15.45
C ASP A 110 1.49 -6.82 -16.44
N GLY A 111 0.85 -6.32 -17.50
CA GLY A 111 0.16 -7.11 -18.53
C GLY A 111 0.54 -6.71 -19.94
#